data_AF-A0A944Q5P8-F1
#
_entry.id   AF-A0A944Q5P8-F1
#
_cell.length_a   1.000
_cell.length_b   1.000
_cell.length_c   1.000
_cell.angle_alpha   90.00
_cell.angle_beta   90.00
_cell.angle_gamma   90.00
#
_symmetry.space_group_name_H-M   'P 1'
#
loop_
_entity.id
_entity.type
_entity.pdbx_description
1 polymer ?
#
loop_
_entity_poly.entity_id
_entity_poly.type
_entity_poly.pdbx_seq_one_letter_code
_entity_poly.pdbx_strand_id
1 'polypeptide(L)'
;MSLVFIGIDPSTGDKQSPTVWIDQEKQELVFQGWKPGPELEAQCAATEVPGHAKGIPEGEAVIRIPARMVHMIREACDAVERADIR
;
A
#
# COMPACT_ATOMS: atom_id res chain seq x y z
N MET A 1 0.95 -10.30 -17.18
CA MET A 1 1.67 -9.31 -16.37
C MET A 1 1.22 -7.91 -16.78
N SER A 2 0.41 -7.26 -15.95
CA SER A 2 -0.13 -5.91 -16.19
C SER A 2 0.06 -5.01 -14.96
N LEU A 3 1.29 -4.99 -14.43
CA LEU A 3 1.65 -4.02 -13.39
C LEU A 3 1.70 -2.62 -14.02
N VAL A 4 0.78 -1.74 -13.63
CA VAL A 4 0.68 -0.37 -14.12
C VAL A 4 1.13 0.60 -13.04
N PHE A 5 2.13 1.41 -13.35
CA PHE A 5 2.60 2.48 -12.49
C PHE A 5 1.58 3.60 -12.38
N ILE A 6 1.31 4.05 -11.15
CA ILE A 6 0.40 5.15 -10.88
C ILE A 6 1.17 6.39 -10.41
N GLY A 7 2.10 6.24 -9.47
CA GLY A 7 2.81 7.40 -8.96
C GLY A 7 3.89 7.08 -7.95
N ILE A 8 4.78 8.05 -7.77
CA ILE A 8 5.90 8.04 -6.83
C ILE A 8 5.84 9.32 -6.01
N ASP A 9 6.24 9.24 -4.75
CA ASP A 9 6.35 10.39 -3.87
C ASP A 9 7.20 11.53 -4.48
N PRO A 10 6.62 12.73 -4.71
CA PRO A 10 7.32 13.82 -5.37
C PRO A 10 8.32 14.56 -4.45
N SER A 11 8.27 14.33 -3.14
CA SER A 11 9.11 15.04 -2.16
C SER A 11 10.35 14.28 -1.72
N THR A 12 10.54 13.06 -2.21
CA THR A 12 11.71 12.25 -1.87
C THR A 12 12.74 12.33 -3.00
N GLY A 13 13.95 12.80 -2.69
CA GLY A 13 15.08 12.66 -3.61
C GLY A 13 15.48 11.19 -3.80
N ASP A 14 16.54 10.93 -4.57
CA ASP A 14 16.96 9.62 -5.11
C ASP A 14 17.08 8.41 -4.15
N LYS A 15 16.92 8.58 -2.83
CA LYS A 15 17.17 7.55 -1.81
C LYS A 15 15.92 6.97 -1.14
N GLN A 16 14.78 7.61 -1.31
CA GLN A 16 13.50 7.12 -0.78
C GLN A 16 12.45 7.34 -1.87
N SER A 17 11.57 6.38 -2.08
CA SER A 17 10.61 6.47 -3.18
C SER A 17 9.37 5.62 -2.86
N PRO A 18 8.55 6.02 -1.88
CA PRO A 18 7.23 5.42 -1.76
C PRO A 18 6.51 5.49 -3.10
N THR A 19 5.97 4.37 -3.56
CA THR A 19 5.50 4.19 -4.93
C THR A 19 4.23 3.34 -4.94
N VAL A 20 3.32 3.63 -5.86
CA VAL A 20 2.06 2.91 -6.04
C VAL A 20 1.93 2.42 -7.49
N TRP A 21 1.53 1.16 -7.62
CA TRP A 21 1.12 0.51 -8.85
C TRP A 21 -0.23 -0.19 -8.65
N ILE A 22 -0.82 -0.64 -9.75
CA ILE A 22 -1.89 -1.65 -9.74
C ILE A 22 -1.42 -2.90 -10.48
N ASP A 23 -1.79 -4.08 -10.00
CA ASP A 23 -1.73 -5.32 -10.78
C ASP A 23 -3.13 -5.59 -11.34
N GLN A 24 -3.33 -5.31 -12.63
CA GLN A 24 -4.67 -5.44 -13.23
C GLN A 24 -5.08 -6.90 -13.43
N GLU A 25 -4.13 -7.85 -13.46
CA GLU A 25 -4.47 -9.26 -13.58
C GLU A 25 -4.97 -9.81 -12.25
N LYS A 26 -4.40 -9.36 -11.14
CA LYS A 26 -4.78 -9.78 -9.80
C LYS A 26 -5.83 -8.90 -9.13
N GLN A 27 -6.14 -7.75 -9.73
CA GLN A 27 -6.99 -6.72 -9.12
C GLN A 27 -6.43 -6.25 -7.77
N GLU A 28 -5.13 -6.00 -7.71
CA GLU A 28 -4.42 -5.63 -6.48
C GLU A 28 -3.84 -4.21 -6.57
N LEU A 29 -3.87 -3.49 -5.44
CA LEU A 29 -3.05 -2.30 -5.24
C LEU A 29 -1.68 -2.75 -4.71
N VAL A 30 -0.60 -2.28 -5.34
CA VAL A 30 0.76 -2.64 -4.97
C VAL A 30 1.49 -1.40 -4.46
N PHE A 31 2.07 -1.50 -3.28
CA PHE A 31 2.72 -0.38 -2.60
C PHE A 31 4.18 -0.70 -2.24
N GLN A 32 5.06 0.25 -2.55
CA GLN A 32 6.36 0.38 -1.93
C GLN A 32 6.30 1.54 -0.93
N GLY A 33 6.78 1.32 0.29
CA GLY A 33 6.75 2.32 1.35
C GLY A 33 7.93 2.20 2.31
N TRP A 34 7.89 2.98 3.39
CA TRP A 34 8.88 2.85 4.46
C TRP A 34 8.45 1.78 5.46
N LYS A 35 9.43 1.06 6.02
CA LYS A 35 9.18 0.15 7.13
C LYS A 35 8.77 0.94 8.39
N PRO A 36 7.85 0.41 9.22
CA PRO A 36 7.56 0.98 10.52
C PRO A 36 8.77 0.84 11.45
N GLY A 37 8.79 1.65 12.50
CA GLY A 37 9.59 1.33 13.68
C GLY A 37 8.86 0.28 14.55
N PRO A 38 9.56 -0.36 15.50
CA PRO A 38 9.00 -1.43 16.32
C PRO A 38 7.77 -0.99 17.13
N GLU A 39 7.74 0.26 17.58
CA GLU A 39 6.60 0.79 18.33
C GLU A 39 5.33 0.90 17.47
N LEU A 40 5.45 1.46 16.26
CA LEU A 40 4.33 1.58 15.33
C LEU A 40 3.83 0.20 14.88
N GLU A 41 4.76 -0.72 14.60
CA GLU A 41 4.42 -2.09 14.21
C GLU A 41 3.67 -2.81 15.33
N ALA A 42 4.12 -2.67 16.59
CA ALA A 42 3.44 -3.23 17.75
C ALA A 42 2.04 -2.62 17.96
N GLN A 43 1.87 -1.31 17.73
CA GLN A 43 0.55 -0.66 17.78
C GLN A 43 -0.39 -1.24 16.72
N CYS A 44 0.07 -1.41 15.47
CA CYS A 44 -0.72 -2.05 14.42
C CYS A 44 -1.09 -3.50 14.80
N ALA A 45 -0.12 -4.29 15.26
CA ALA A 45 -0.31 -5.67 15.70
C ALA A 45 -1.26 -5.82 16.90
N ALA A 46 -1.43 -4.77 17.70
CA ALA A 46 -2.33 -4.77 18.84
C ALA A 46 -3.80 -4.56 18.47
N THR A 47 -4.11 -4.22 17.21
CA THR A 47 -5.48 -3.99 16.72
C THR A 47 -6.30 -5.28 16.81
N GLU A 48 -7.48 -5.20 17.40
CA GLU A 48 -8.40 -6.33 17.55
C GLU A 48 -9.61 -6.13 16.63
N VAL A 49 -9.83 -7.08 15.74
CA VAL A 49 -10.99 -7.13 14.84
C VAL A 49 -11.78 -8.39 15.14
N PRO A 50 -13.10 -8.30 15.42
CA PRO A 50 -13.92 -9.48 15.69
C PRO A 50 -13.77 -10.55 14.62
N GLY A 51 -13.46 -11.78 15.03
CA GLY A 51 -13.28 -12.91 14.10
C GLY A 51 -11.86 -13.07 13.53
N HIS A 52 -10.90 -12.22 13.91
CA HIS A 52 -9.51 -12.30 13.46
C HIS A 52 -8.54 -12.49 14.63
N ALA A 53 -7.41 -13.16 14.36
CA ALA A 53 -6.33 -13.29 15.33
C ALA A 53 -5.63 -11.94 15.56
N LYS A 54 -5.15 -11.72 16.78
CA LYS A 54 -4.32 -10.56 17.12
C LYS A 54 -2.90 -10.75 16.59
N GLY A 55 -2.28 -9.69 16.11
CA GLY A 55 -0.93 -9.68 15.55
C GLY A 55 -0.90 -9.42 14.04
N ILE A 56 0.30 -9.39 13.47
CA ILE A 56 0.52 -9.34 12.02
C ILE A 56 0.86 -10.78 11.58
N PRO A 57 0.02 -11.43 10.76
CA PRO A 57 0.26 -12.79 10.26
C PRO A 57 1.54 -12.94 9.44
N GLU A 58 1.99 -14.18 9.29
CA GLU A 58 3.10 -14.51 8.38
C GLU A 58 2.73 -14.14 6.94
N GLY A 59 3.64 -13.43 6.26
CA GLY A 59 3.43 -12.95 4.89
C GLY A 59 2.77 -11.56 4.80
N GLU A 60 2.27 -11.01 5.91
CA GLU A 60 1.76 -9.65 5.98
C GLU A 60 2.81 -8.67 6.51
N ALA A 61 2.70 -7.40 6.13
CA ALA A 61 3.62 -6.36 6.58
C ALA A 61 2.91 -5.02 6.72
N VAL A 62 3.27 -4.28 7.77
CA VAL A 62 2.91 -2.87 7.88
C VAL A 62 3.87 -2.06 7.01
N ILE A 63 3.32 -1.18 6.18
CA ILE A 63 4.07 -0.24 5.35
C ILE A 63 3.57 1.18 5.59
N ARG A 64 4.49 2.14 5.62
CA ARG A 64 4.18 3.55 5.77
C ARG A 64 4.20 4.23 4.42
N ILE A 65 3.09 4.86 4.07
CA ILE A 65 2.95 5.70 2.87
C ILE A 65 2.65 7.13 3.33
N PRO A 66 3.36 8.14 2.81
CA PRO A 66 3.15 9.52 3.25
C PRO A 66 1.83 10.09 2.72
N ALA A 67 1.15 10.88 3.55
CA ALA A 67 -0.18 11.44 3.24
C ALA A 67 -0.24 12.26 1.94
N ARG A 68 0.88 12.85 1.50
CA ARG A 68 0.95 13.56 0.21
C ARG A 68 0.68 12.67 -1.00
N MET A 69 0.86 11.35 -0.89
CA MET A 69 0.53 10.39 -1.95
C MET A 69 -0.95 9.99 -1.99
N VAL A 70 -1.81 10.51 -1.11
CA VAL A 70 -3.25 10.15 -1.07
C VAL A 70 -3.94 10.34 -2.42
N HIS A 71 -3.58 11.38 -3.18
CA HIS A 71 -4.16 11.59 -4.51
C HIS A 71 -3.79 10.47 -5.51
N MET A 72 -2.54 10.01 -5.49
CA MET A 72 -2.07 8.88 -6.32
C MET A 72 -2.73 7.57 -5.89
N ILE A 73 -2.93 7.36 -4.58
CA ILE A 73 -3.64 6.17 -4.08
C ILE A 73 -5.09 6.15 -4.56
N ARG A 74 -5.79 7.30 -4.54
CA ARG A 74 -7.16 7.40 -5.08
C ARG A 74 -7.21 7.07 -6.56
N GLU A 75 -6.27 7.59 -7.35
CA GLU A 75 -6.16 7.26 -8.76
C GLU A 75 -5.91 5.76 -8.98
N ALA A 76 -5.10 5.12 -8.13
CA ALA A 76 -4.88 3.68 -8.17
C ALA A 76 -6.17 2.90 -7.87
N CYS A 77 -6.96 3.33 -6.88
CA CYS A 77 -8.29 2.76 -6.60
C CYS A 77 -9.21 2.88 -7.83
N ASP A 78 -9.33 4.09 -8.40
CA ASP A 78 -10.17 4.31 -9.59
C ASP A 78 -9.69 3.49 -10.80
N ALA A 79 -8.39 3.21 -10.89
CA ALA A 79 -7.79 2.46 -11.99
C ALA A 79 -7.98 0.95 -11.83
N VAL A 80 -7.89 0.41 -10.61
CA VAL A 80 -8.17 -1.03 -10.36
C VAL A 80 -9.65 -1.32 -10.56
N GLU A 81 -10.55 -0.50 -10.00
CA GLU A 81 -12.00 -0.68 -10.16
C GLU A 81 -12.47 -0.62 -11.62
N ARG A 82 -11.86 0.22 -12.46
CA ARG A 82 -12.17 0.28 -13.89
C ARG A 82 -11.67 -0.93 -14.67
N ALA A 83 -10.62 -1.61 -14.21
CA ALA A 83 -10.08 -2.78 -14.90
C ALA A 83 -11.07 -3.95 -14.90
N ASP A 84 -11.93 -4.04 -13.87
CA ASP A 84 -13.00 -5.04 -13.76
C ASP A 84 -14.20 -4.80 -14.71
N ILE A 85 -14.30 -3.64 -15.35
CA ILE A 85 -15.44 -3.26 -16.21
C ILE A 85 -15.18 -3.60 -17.71
N ARG A 86 -14.15 -4.39 -18.03
CA ARG A 86 -13.76 -4.70 -19.42
C ARG A 86 -14.18 -6.08 -19.92
#